data_AF-A0A7S3M7Z1-F1
#
_entry.id   AF-A0A7S3M7Z1-F1
#
_cell.length_a   1.000
_cell.length_b   1.000
_cell.length_c   1.000
_cell.angle_alpha   90.00
_cell.angle_beta   90.00
_cell.angle_gamma   90.00
#
_symmetry.space_group_name_H-M   'P 1'
#
loop_
_entity.id
_entity.type
_entity.pdbx_description
1 polymer ?
#
loop_
_entity_poly.entity_id
_entity_poly.type
_entity_poly.pdbx_seq_one_letter_code
_entity_poly.pdbx_strand_id
1 'polypeptide(L)'
;TCMVGGILPFGAVFTELFFIMSSLWQHQFYYLFGFLALVLCILMVTCAEISIALTYFQLTAEDYNWWWRSFLSSASSAVYVFLYSIMYLNSRLHMDKTVSVILYYGYMFLISLVFFLLTGAIGTLASFQFVKVIYGSIKVD
;
A
#
# COMPACT_ATOMS: atom_id res chain seq x y z
N THR A 1 -11.76 -10.28 4.40
CA THR A 1 -12.01 -8.91 3.89
C THR A 1 -10.72 -8.09 3.75
N CYS A 2 -9.79 -8.13 4.71
CA CYS A 2 -8.57 -7.29 4.69
C CYS A 2 -7.71 -7.40 3.42
N MET A 3 -7.58 -8.59 2.82
CA MET A 3 -6.81 -8.76 1.57
C MET A 3 -7.50 -8.19 0.33
N VAL A 4 -8.84 -8.21 0.29
CA VAL A 4 -9.61 -7.72 -0.87
C VAL A 4 -9.51 -6.19 -0.98
N GLY A 5 -9.41 -5.50 0.16
CA GLY A 5 -9.24 -4.04 0.21
C GLY A 5 -7.93 -3.55 -0.42
N GLY A 6 -6.88 -4.36 -0.46
CA GLY A 6 -5.58 -3.97 -1.03
C GLY A 6 -5.54 -3.95 -2.56
N ILE A 7 -6.54 -4.53 -3.25
CA ILE A 7 -6.54 -4.68 -4.72
C ILE A 7 -6.72 -3.32 -5.44
N LEU A 8 -7.61 -2.47 -4.92
CA LEU A 8 -7.87 -1.14 -5.48
C LEU A 8 -6.63 -0.22 -5.46
N PRO A 9 -5.97 0.01 -4.31
CA PRO A 9 -4.77 0.85 -4.26
C PRO A 9 -3.61 0.21 -5.02
N PHE A 10 -3.52 -1.12 -5.08
CA PHE A 10 -2.53 -1.81 -5.92
C PHE A 10 -2.75 -1.51 -7.41
N GLY A 11 -3.99 -1.55 -7.90
CA GLY A 11 -4.31 -1.25 -9.30
C GLY A 11 -3.90 0.17 -9.72
N ALA A 12 -4.10 1.17 -8.85
CA ALA A 12 -3.72 2.55 -9.11
C ALA A 12 -2.20 2.76 -9.23
N VAL A 13 -1.41 1.91 -8.56
CA VAL A 13 0.05 2.05 -8.44
C VAL A 13 0.79 1.08 -9.36
N PHE A 14 0.09 0.10 -9.92
CA PHE A 14 0.65 -0.97 -10.74
C PHE A 14 1.45 -0.45 -11.94
N THR A 15 0.93 0.54 -12.66
CA THR A 15 1.61 1.12 -13.83
C THR A 15 2.89 1.84 -13.44
N GLU A 16 2.90 2.56 -12.31
CA GLU A 16 4.09 3.25 -11.81
C GLU A 16 5.14 2.28 -11.30
N LEU A 17 4.73 1.20 -10.61
CA LEU A 17 5.68 0.16 -10.18
C LEU A 17 6.43 -0.44 -11.35
N PHE A 18 5.76 -0.66 -12.49
CA PHE A 18 6.42 -1.12 -13.70
C PHE A 18 7.50 -0.13 -14.19
N PHE A 19 7.16 1.16 -14.26
CA PHE A 19 8.11 2.18 -14.68
C PHE A 19 9.27 2.34 -13.70
N ILE A 20 9.01 2.32 -12.39
CA ILE A 20 10.04 2.42 -11.35
C ILE A 20 11.01 1.24 -11.47
N MET A 21 10.49 0.01 -11.59
CA MET A 21 11.33 -1.19 -11.72
C MET A 21 12.14 -1.19 -13.02
N SER A 22 11.55 -0.77 -14.14
CA SER A 22 12.28 -0.62 -15.40
C SER A 22 13.39 0.44 -15.29
N SER A 23 13.12 1.58 -14.65
CA SER A 23 14.12 2.65 -14.50
C SER A 23 15.28 2.29 -13.57
N LEU A 24 15.00 1.64 -12.42
CA LEU A 24 16.00 1.25 -11.44
C LEU A 24 17.00 0.23 -11.99
N TRP A 25 16.53 -0.70 -12.83
CA TRP A 25 17.34 -1.83 -13.31
C TRP A 25 17.86 -1.68 -14.75
N GLN A 26 17.19 -0.90 -15.61
CA GLN A 26 17.63 -0.66 -17.00
C GLN A 26 18.32 0.70 -17.19
N HIS A 27 18.64 1.42 -16.10
CA HIS A 27 19.31 2.73 -16.12
C HIS A 27 18.65 3.77 -17.05
N GLN A 28 17.33 3.67 -17.25
CA GLN A 28 16.56 4.68 -17.98
C GLN A 28 16.22 5.83 -17.03
N PHE A 29 16.46 7.08 -17.42
CA PHE A 29 16.14 8.25 -16.61
C PHE A 29 14.64 8.36 -16.37
N TYR A 30 14.20 8.35 -15.11
CA TYR A 30 12.80 8.55 -14.73
C TYR A 30 12.43 10.05 -14.84
N TYR A 31 11.95 10.47 -16.01
CA TYR A 31 11.63 11.88 -16.27
C TYR A 31 10.28 12.36 -15.67
N LEU A 32 9.41 11.45 -15.21
CA LEU A 32 8.05 11.80 -14.76
C LEU A 32 7.89 11.85 -13.23
N PHE A 33 8.78 12.55 -12.52
CA PHE A 33 8.67 12.70 -11.05
C PHE A 33 7.33 13.33 -10.61
N GLY A 34 6.77 14.26 -11.40
CA GLY A 34 5.47 14.88 -11.11
C GLY A 34 4.28 13.91 -11.21
N PHE A 35 4.34 12.93 -12.12
CA PHE A 35 3.29 11.92 -12.25
C PHE A 35 3.31 10.95 -11.07
N LEU A 36 4.50 10.55 -10.64
CA LEU A 36 4.69 9.71 -9.46
C LEU A 36 4.07 10.35 -8.20
N ALA A 37 4.29 11.66 -7.99
CA ALA A 37 3.70 12.38 -6.87
C ALA A 37 2.15 12.38 -6.91
N LEU A 38 1.56 12.52 -8.09
CA LEU A 38 0.12 12.46 -8.28
C LEU A 38 -0.43 11.08 -7.91
N VAL A 39 0.22 10.00 -8.37
CA VAL A 39 -0.19 8.62 -8.05
C VAL A 39 -0.04 8.33 -6.56
N LEU A 40 1.02 8.83 -5.91
CA LEU A 40 1.16 8.76 -4.45
C LEU A 40 -0.01 9.45 -3.74
N CYS A 41 -0.46 10.62 -4.19
CA CYS A 41 -1.64 11.26 -3.61
C CYS A 41 -2.91 10.41 -3.77
N ILE A 42 -3.15 9.83 -4.95
CA ILE A 42 -4.30 8.95 -5.19
C ILE A 42 -4.22 7.69 -4.31
N LEU A 43 -3.04 7.11 -4.15
CA LEU A 43 -2.81 6.00 -3.22
C LEU A 43 -3.23 6.40 -1.80
N MET A 44 -2.77 7.54 -1.30
CA MET A 44 -3.11 7.97 0.07
C MET A 44 -4.62 8.12 0.27
N VAL A 45 -5.32 8.71 -0.71
CA VAL A 45 -6.78 8.88 -0.66
C VAL A 45 -7.50 7.54 -0.69
N THR A 46 -7.13 6.64 -1.61
CA THR A 46 -7.77 5.31 -1.72
C THR A 46 -7.49 4.43 -0.51
N CYS A 47 -6.27 4.47 0.05
CA CYS A 47 -5.94 3.78 1.30
C CYS A 47 -6.80 4.30 2.46
N ALA A 48 -6.96 5.63 2.58
CA ALA A 48 -7.79 6.24 3.61
C ALA A 48 -9.25 5.83 3.44
N GLU A 49 -9.80 5.91 2.24
CA GLU A 49 -11.20 5.57 1.93
C GLU A 49 -11.54 4.11 2.30
N ILE A 50 -10.68 3.16 1.89
CA ILE A 50 -10.87 1.74 2.17
C ILE A 50 -10.76 1.44 3.67
N SER A 51 -9.82 2.10 4.36
CA SER A 51 -9.68 1.96 5.81
C SER A 51 -10.93 2.44 6.55
N ILE A 52 -11.48 3.60 6.15
CA ILE A 52 -12.69 4.18 6.75
C ILE A 52 -13.90 3.27 6.51
N ALA A 53 -14.12 2.85 5.25
CA ALA A 53 -15.23 1.98 4.89
C ALA A 53 -15.21 0.66 5.68
N LEU A 54 -14.03 0.02 5.79
CA LEU A 54 -13.89 -1.22 6.56
C LEU A 54 -14.10 -1.00 8.06
N THR A 55 -13.63 0.11 8.63
CA THR A 55 -13.92 0.43 10.04
C THR A 55 -15.40 0.67 10.27
N TYR A 56 -16.07 1.39 9.37
CA TYR A 56 -17.51 1.62 9.48
C TYR A 56 -18.30 0.30 9.54
N PHE A 57 -18.03 -0.63 8.62
CA PHE A 57 -18.67 -1.95 8.64
C PHE A 57 -18.36 -2.77 9.91
N GLN A 58 -17.16 -2.62 10.47
CA GLN A 58 -16.79 -3.28 11.73
C GLN A 58 -17.56 -2.68 12.92
N LEU A 59 -17.67 -1.36 12.99
CA LEU A 59 -18.45 -0.69 14.03
C LEU A 59 -19.94 -1.07 13.97
N THR A 60 -20.51 -1.22 12.76
CA THR A 60 -21.90 -1.68 12.62
C THR A 60 -22.11 -3.15 13.02
N ALA A 61 -21.03 -3.94 13.08
CA ALA A 61 -21.06 -5.33 13.53
C ALA A 61 -20.73 -5.47 15.03
N GLU A 62 -20.72 -4.36 15.79
CA GLU A 62 -20.36 -4.30 17.22
C GLU A 62 -18.93 -4.79 17.56
N ASP A 63 -18.06 -4.91 16.55
CA ASP A 63 -16.67 -5.33 16.72
C ASP A 63 -15.75 -4.11 16.93
N TYR A 64 -15.36 -3.86 18.19
CA TYR A 64 -14.53 -2.70 18.57
C TYR A 64 -13.01 -2.88 18.36
N ASN A 65 -12.56 -4.01 17.80
CA ASN A 65 -11.14 -4.28 17.53
C ASN A 65 -10.67 -3.67 16.19
N TRP A 66 -10.89 -2.37 16.00
CA TRP A 66 -10.66 -1.67 14.73
C TRP A 66 -9.19 -1.31 14.47
N TRP A 67 -8.37 -1.10 15.52
CA TRP A 67 -6.99 -0.58 15.40
C TRP A 67 -6.08 -1.45 14.52
N TRP A 68 -5.89 -2.72 14.90
CA TRP A 68 -4.99 -3.62 14.17
C TRP A 68 -5.54 -4.02 12.81
N ARG A 69 -6.87 -4.11 12.67
CA ARG A 69 -7.52 -4.48 11.39
C ARG A 69 -7.44 -3.37 10.36
N SER A 70 -7.58 -2.10 10.76
CA SER A 70 -7.42 -0.93 9.87
C SER A 70 -5.99 -0.83 9.32
N PHE A 71 -5.01 -1.10 10.18
CA PHE A 71 -3.61 -1.16 9.78
C PHE A 71 -3.39 -2.28 8.76
N LEU A 72 -3.83 -3.50 9.07
CA LEU A 72 -3.59 -4.66 8.22
C LEU A 72 -4.32 -4.60 6.88
N SER A 73 -5.50 -3.97 6.81
CA SER A 73 -6.25 -3.87 5.55
C SER A 73 -5.58 -2.94 4.54
N SER A 74 -5.09 -1.78 4.99
CA SER A 74 -4.38 -0.80 4.15
C SER A 74 -2.96 -1.28 3.79
N ALA A 75 -2.26 -1.87 4.75
CA ALA A 75 -0.91 -2.39 4.57
C ALA A 75 -0.85 -3.65 3.68
N SER A 76 -1.96 -4.37 3.50
CA SER A 76 -2.03 -5.55 2.62
C SER A 76 -1.61 -5.27 1.16
N SER A 77 -1.77 -4.02 0.70
CA SER A 77 -1.32 -3.56 -0.62
C SER A 77 0.18 -3.83 -0.88
N ALA A 78 1.02 -3.73 0.14
CA ALA A 78 2.46 -3.96 0.02
C ALA A 78 2.85 -5.41 -0.28
N VAL A 79 2.02 -6.37 0.14
CA VAL A 79 2.23 -7.79 -0.18
C VAL A 79 2.12 -8.02 -1.69
N TYR A 80 1.19 -7.32 -2.36
CA TYR A 80 1.05 -7.38 -3.81
C TYR A 80 2.26 -6.75 -4.52
N VAL A 81 2.82 -5.66 -3.97
CA VAL A 81 4.07 -5.05 -4.48
C VAL A 81 5.24 -6.03 -4.38
N PHE A 82 5.36 -6.72 -3.25
CA PHE A 82 6.41 -7.72 -3.07
C PHE A 82 6.26 -8.88 -4.06
N LEU A 83 5.05 -9.44 -4.21
CA LEU A 83 4.78 -10.50 -5.20
C LEU A 83 5.08 -10.06 -6.64
N TYR A 84 4.73 -8.82 -6.98
CA TYR A 84 5.02 -8.25 -8.29
C TYR A 84 6.53 -8.18 -8.56
N SER A 85 7.33 -7.79 -7.56
CA SER A 85 8.79 -7.74 -7.68
C SER A 85 9.43 -9.11 -7.96
N ILE A 86 8.86 -10.20 -7.40
CA ILE A 86 9.29 -11.58 -7.66
C ILE A 86 8.95 -11.99 -9.10
N MET A 87 7.74 -11.68 -9.56
CA MET A 87 7.33 -11.97 -10.94
C MET A 87 8.16 -11.19 -11.96
N TYR A 88 8.50 -9.94 -11.65
CA TYR A 88 9.33 -9.09 -12.49
C TYR A 88 10.74 -9.67 -12.68
N LEU A 89 11.36 -10.18 -11.61
CA LEU A 89 12.66 -10.84 -11.68
C LEU A 89 12.61 -12.04 -12.65
N ASN A 90 11.66 -12.94 -12.47
CA ASN A 90 11.55 -14.16 -13.26
C ASN A 90 11.21 -13.91 -14.74
N SER A 91 10.43 -12.86 -15.04
CA SER A 91 9.94 -12.61 -16.41
C SER A 91 10.84 -11.67 -17.22
N ARG A 92 11.63 -10.81 -16.56
CA ARG A 92 12.36 -9.72 -17.23
C ARG A 92 13.85 -9.66 -16.92
N LEU A 93 14.31 -10.17 -15.78
CA LEU A 93 15.71 -10.10 -15.37
C LEU A 93 16.35 -11.49 -15.34
N HIS A 94 17.06 -11.85 -16.42
CA HIS A 94 18.02 -12.95 -16.39
C HIS A 94 19.34 -12.46 -15.78
N MET A 95 19.42 -12.47 -14.44
CA MET A 95 20.63 -12.13 -13.71
C MET A 95 21.40 -13.42 -13.37
N ASP A 96 22.50 -13.69 -14.09
CA ASP A 96 23.32 -14.91 -13.90
C ASP A 96 24.10 -14.95 -12.56
N LYS A 97 24.27 -13.80 -11.90
CA LYS A 97 25.06 -13.72 -10.66
C LYS A 97 24.18 -13.83 -9.42
N THR A 98 24.37 -14.89 -8.64
CA THR A 98 23.66 -15.14 -7.37
C THR A 98 23.72 -13.96 -6.39
N VAL A 99 24.85 -13.24 -6.33
CA VAL A 99 25.02 -12.08 -5.45
C VAL A 99 24.09 -10.92 -5.83
N SER A 100 23.92 -10.63 -7.12
CA SER A 100 22.99 -9.58 -7.59
C SER A 100 21.53 -9.93 -7.32
N VAL A 101 21.18 -11.22 -7.41
CA VAL A 101 19.82 -11.70 -7.11
C VAL A 101 19.48 -11.50 -5.63
N ILE A 102 20.41 -11.83 -4.72
CA ILE A 102 20.20 -11.62 -3.28
C ILE A 102 20.03 -10.12 -2.97
N LEU A 103 20.86 -9.26 -3.56
CA LEU A 103 20.74 -7.81 -3.38
C LEU A 103 19.41 -7.27 -3.92
N TYR A 104 18.97 -7.72 -5.10
CA TYR A 104 17.66 -7.37 -5.66
C TYR A 104 16.53 -7.67 -4.68
N TYR A 105 16.47 -8.90 -4.17
CA TYR A 105 15.45 -9.30 -3.21
C TYR A 105 15.50 -8.49 -1.92
N GLY A 106 16.70 -8.18 -1.42
CA GLY A 106 16.90 -7.31 -0.26
C GLY A 106 16.32 -5.90 -0.48
N TYR A 107 16.63 -5.27 -1.61
CA TYR A 107 16.09 -3.94 -1.93
C TYR A 107 14.57 -3.95 -2.10
N MET A 108 14.03 -4.94 -2.81
CA MET A 108 12.59 -5.05 -3.02
C MET A 108 11.84 -5.33 -1.71
N PHE A 109 12.42 -6.14 -0.83
CA PHE A 109 11.87 -6.37 0.50
C PHE A 109 11.82 -5.08 1.31
N LEU A 110 12.92 -4.31 1.36
CA LEU A 110 12.96 -3.03 2.08
C LEU A 110 11.95 -2.02 1.53
N ILE A 111 11.86 -1.88 0.20
CA ILE A 111 10.88 -0.99 -0.44
C ILE A 111 9.45 -1.40 -0.07
N SER A 112 9.14 -2.71 -0.15
CA SER A 112 7.81 -3.21 0.21
C SER A 112 7.50 -3.01 1.70
N LEU A 113 8.50 -3.11 2.58
CA LEU A 113 8.33 -2.87 4.02
C LEU A 113 8.05 -1.40 4.31
N VAL A 114 8.78 -0.47 3.68
CA VAL A 114 8.50 0.97 3.81
C VAL A 114 7.10 1.29 3.32
N PHE A 115 6.70 0.72 2.17
CA PHE A 115 5.36 0.91 1.63
C PHE A 115 4.27 0.34 2.54
N PHE A 116 4.50 -0.82 3.15
CA PHE A 116 3.62 -1.46 4.14
C PHE A 116 3.40 -0.55 5.35
N LEU A 117 4.48 0.00 5.92
CA LEU A 117 4.39 0.89 7.07
C LEU A 117 3.70 2.21 6.73
N LEU A 118 4.01 2.80 5.57
CA LEU A 118 3.45 4.08 5.14
C LEU A 118 1.95 3.96 4.87
N THR A 119 1.52 2.98 4.06
CA THR A 119 0.09 2.75 3.78
C THR A 119 -0.69 2.35 5.03
N GLY A 120 -0.09 1.51 5.88
CA GLY A 120 -0.66 1.13 7.17
C GLY A 120 -0.88 2.31 8.11
N ALA A 121 0.11 3.20 8.24
CA ALA A 121 0.02 4.38 9.10
C ALA A 121 -1.04 5.39 8.62
N ILE A 122 -1.15 5.59 7.30
CA ILE A 122 -2.18 6.49 6.74
C ILE A 122 -3.57 5.93 7.00
N GLY A 123 -3.77 4.62 6.80
CA GLY A 123 -5.05 3.96 7.06
C GLY A 123 -5.49 4.03 8.52
N THR A 124 -4.56 3.85 9.48
CA THR A 124 -4.89 3.97 10.91
C THR A 124 -5.16 5.40 11.34
N LEU A 125 -4.42 6.37 10.81
CA LEU A 125 -4.66 7.79 11.11
C LEU A 125 -6.02 8.25 10.57
N ALA A 126 -6.38 7.84 9.35
CA ALA A 126 -7.66 8.15 8.74
C ALA A 126 -8.83 7.56 9.53
N SER A 127 -8.76 6.27 9.89
CA SER A 127 -9.81 5.63 10.67
C SER A 127 -9.92 6.20 12.10
N PHE A 128 -8.79 6.56 12.72
CA PHE A 128 -8.76 7.19 14.03
C PHE A 128 -9.46 8.57 14.05
N GLN A 129 -9.24 9.40 13.03
CA GLN A 129 -9.94 10.67 12.88
C GLN A 129 -11.44 10.46 12.64
N PHE A 130 -11.80 9.51 11.79
CA PHE A 130 -13.19 9.18 11.50
C PHE A 130 -13.97 8.74 12.76
N VAL A 131 -13.39 7.82 13.54
CA VAL A 131 -13.96 7.35 14.80
C VAL A 131 -14.19 8.53 15.77
N LYS A 132 -13.21 9.42 15.93
CA LYS A 132 -13.37 10.62 16.77
C LYS A 132 -14.53 11.50 16.33
N VAL A 133 -14.73 11.68 15.03
CA VAL A 133 -15.82 12.50 14.49
C VAL A 133 -17.19 11.87 14.78
N ILE A 134 -17.32 10.55 14.64
CA ILE A 134 -18.57 9.84 14.96
C ILE A 134 -18.89 9.96 16.44
N TYR A 135 -17.96 9.59 17.32
CA TYR A 135 -18.20 9.61 18.76
C TYR A 135 -18.35 11.03 19.33
N GLY A 136 -17.71 12.04 18.72
CA GLY A 136 -17.91 13.44 19.09
C GLY A 136 -19.23 14.05 18.61
N SER A 137 -19.87 13.45 17.60
CA SER A 137 -21.17 13.91 17.07
C SER A 137 -22.37 13.28 17.78
N ILE A 138 -22.15 12.21 18.55
CA ILE A 138 -23.15 11.63 19.46
C ILE A 138 -23.32 12.62 20.61
N LYS A 139 -24.31 13.51 20.47
CA LYS A 139 -24.87 14.24 21.60
C LYS A 139 -25.56 13.24 22.49
N VAL A 140 -25.14 13.22 23.75
CA VAL A 140 -25.88 12.59 24.84
C VAL A 140 -27.14 13.45 25.03
N ASP A 141 -28.22 13.10 24.35
CA ASP A 141 -29.58 13.41 24.81
C ASP A 141 -29.97 12.42 25.91
#